data_AF-A0A392P199-F1
#
_entry.id   AF-A0A392P199-F1
#
_cell.length_a   1.000
_cell.length_b   1.000
_cell.length_c   1.000
_cell.angle_alpha   90.00
_cell.angle_beta   90.00
_cell.angle_gamma   90.00
#
_symmetry.space_group_name_H-M   'P 1'
#
loop_
_entity.id
_entity.type
_entity.pdbx_description
1 polymer ?
#
loop_
_entity_poly.entity_id
_entity_poly.type
_entity_poly.pdbx_seq_one_letter_code
_entity_poly.pdbx_strand_id
1 'polypeptide(L)'
;YPNPSTFTYERRLFVPFEYALQPPPSYKAEQIAVNKPFGDKLKQYDGPQCFVIPGNHDWFDGLQTFMRYICHRSWLGGWLMPQRKSYFALQLPKRWWVFGLDLALHGDIDVYQFKFFTELIMEKVK
;
A
#
# COMPACT_ATOMS: atom_id res chain seq x y z
N TYR A 1 -2.52 -19.03 12.98
CA TYR A 1 -1.77 -17.87 12.45
C TYR A 1 -2.57 -17.25 11.31
N PRO A 2 -2.63 -15.92 11.11
CA PRO A 2 -3.33 -15.33 9.97
C PRO A 2 -2.73 -15.81 8.64
N ASN A 3 -3.57 -16.30 7.75
CA ASN A 3 -3.21 -16.63 6.38
C ASN A 3 -3.71 -15.52 5.44
N PRO A 4 -3.03 -15.29 4.31
CA PRO A 4 -3.49 -14.39 3.26
C PRO A 4 -4.77 -14.98 2.68
N SER A 5 -5.90 -14.42 3.07
CA SER A 5 -7.21 -14.86 2.63
C SER A 5 -8.17 -13.69 2.57
N THR A 6 -9.17 -13.82 1.69
CA THR A 6 -10.32 -12.91 1.60
C THR A 6 -10.91 -12.64 2.99
N PHE A 7 -11.12 -13.68 3.80
CA PHE A 7 -11.69 -13.53 5.13
C PHE A 7 -10.82 -12.67 6.05
N THR A 8 -9.50 -12.93 6.11
CA THR A 8 -8.59 -12.15 6.96
C THR A 8 -8.59 -10.68 6.53
N TYR A 9 -8.40 -10.41 5.23
CA TYR A 9 -8.33 -9.05 4.73
C TYR A 9 -9.66 -8.33 4.90
N GLU A 10 -10.78 -8.90 4.48
CA GLU A 10 -12.07 -8.21 4.56
C GLU A 10 -12.55 -8.04 5.99
N ARG A 11 -12.59 -9.13 6.78
CA ARG A 11 -13.23 -9.11 8.09
C ARG A 11 -12.33 -8.58 9.20
N ARG A 12 -11.01 -8.78 9.10
CA ARG A 12 -10.08 -8.41 10.18
C ARG A 12 -9.28 -7.15 9.88
N LEU A 13 -9.11 -6.78 8.61
CA LEU A 13 -8.42 -5.54 8.23
C LEU A 13 -9.40 -4.47 7.73
N PHE A 14 -10.21 -4.73 6.70
CA PHE A 14 -11.00 -3.67 6.05
C PHE A 14 -12.21 -3.23 6.87
N VAL A 15 -13.06 -4.17 7.29
CA VAL A 15 -14.31 -3.86 8.01
C VAL A 15 -14.09 -2.95 9.23
N PRO A 16 -13.10 -3.18 10.11
CA PRO A 16 -12.86 -2.27 11.23
C PRO A 16 -12.60 -0.81 10.81
N PHE A 17 -11.83 -0.60 9.75
CA PHE A 17 -11.52 0.74 9.23
C PHE A 17 -12.71 1.37 8.51
N GLU A 18 -13.48 0.59 7.76
CA GLU A 18 -14.70 1.04 7.08
C GLU A 18 -15.78 1.50 8.07
N TYR A 19 -15.90 0.83 9.22
CA TYR A 19 -16.83 1.24 10.28
C TYR A 19 -16.36 2.49 11.02
N ALA A 20 -15.05 2.65 11.20
CA ALA A 20 -14.48 3.82 11.86
C ALA A 20 -14.52 5.09 10.97
N LEU A 21 -14.26 4.93 9.68
CA LEU A 21 -14.34 6.00 8.69
C LEU A 21 -14.80 5.40 7.36
N GLN A 22 -16.00 5.76 6.93
CA GLN A 22 -16.58 5.19 5.71
C GLN A 22 -15.79 5.61 4.45
N PRO A 23 -15.63 4.72 3.46
CA PRO A 23 -15.02 5.07 2.18
C PRO A 23 -15.90 6.07 1.41
N PRO A 24 -15.35 6.78 0.42
CA PRO A 24 -16.14 7.70 -0.40
C PRO A 24 -17.23 6.93 -1.19
N PRO A 25 -18.36 7.58 -1.53
CA PRO A 25 -19.46 6.93 -2.26
C PRO A 25 -19.08 6.33 -3.62
N SER A 26 -17.96 6.78 -4.21
CA SER A 26 -17.42 6.25 -5.46
C SER A 26 -16.69 4.92 -5.30
N TYR A 27 -16.35 4.52 -4.07
CA TYR A 27 -15.68 3.25 -3.79
C TYR A 27 -16.65 2.07 -3.92
N LYS A 28 -16.20 1.00 -4.57
CA LYS A 28 -16.87 -0.30 -4.61
C LYS A 28 -15.88 -1.40 -4.28
N ALA A 29 -16.23 -2.28 -3.35
CA ALA A 29 -15.31 -3.28 -2.80
C ALA A 29 -14.85 -4.34 -3.84
N GLU A 30 -15.66 -4.55 -4.88
CA GLU A 30 -15.43 -5.51 -5.95
C GLU A 30 -14.53 -4.94 -7.06
N GLN A 31 -14.32 -3.63 -7.08
CA GLN A 31 -13.56 -2.97 -8.14
C GLN A 31 -12.05 -3.12 -7.94
N ILE A 32 -11.37 -3.44 -9.04
CA ILE A 32 -9.92 -3.38 -9.17
C ILE A 32 -9.56 -1.99 -9.69
N ALA A 33 -8.78 -1.26 -8.90
CA ALA A 33 -8.28 0.05 -9.26
C ALA A 33 -7.12 -0.08 -10.27
N VAL A 34 -7.46 -0.03 -11.55
CA VAL A 34 -6.46 0.06 -12.64
C VAL A 34 -5.64 1.34 -12.52
N ASN A 35 -6.31 2.45 -12.17
CA ASN A 35 -5.68 3.72 -11.87
C ASN A 35 -6.03 4.16 -10.45
N LYS A 36 -5.01 4.48 -9.66
CA LYS A 36 -5.19 5.03 -8.31
C LYS A 36 -5.76 6.46 -8.41
N PRO A 37 -6.74 6.81 -7.57
CA PRO A 37 -7.22 8.19 -7.45
C PRO A 37 -6.07 9.16 -7.16
N PHE A 38 -6.24 10.41 -7.58
CA PHE A 38 -5.30 11.52 -7.45
C PHE A 38 -3.98 11.39 -8.22
N GLY A 39 -3.39 10.19 -8.39
CA GLY A 39 -2.17 10.00 -9.18
C GLY A 39 -1.08 11.01 -8.80
N ASP A 40 -0.60 11.79 -9.76
CA ASP A 40 0.41 12.84 -9.53
C ASP A 40 -0.08 13.99 -8.65
N LYS A 41 -1.40 14.17 -8.53
CA LYS A 41 -2.05 15.16 -7.66
C LYS A 41 -2.23 14.65 -6.22
N LEU A 42 -1.59 13.55 -5.83
CA LEU A 42 -1.68 13.02 -4.45
C LEU A 42 -1.30 14.06 -3.38
N LYS A 43 -0.40 15.00 -3.69
CA LYS A 43 -0.03 16.11 -2.78
C LYS A 43 -1.17 17.10 -2.51
N GLN A 44 -2.22 17.10 -3.33
CA GLN A 44 -3.40 17.97 -3.19
C GLN A 44 -4.52 17.26 -2.41
N TYR A 45 -4.31 16.00 -2.00
CA TYR A 45 -5.29 15.26 -1.23
C TYR A 45 -5.09 15.52 0.27
N ASP A 46 -6.03 16.24 0.87
CA ASP A 46 -5.98 16.66 2.28
C ASP A 46 -6.53 15.61 3.25
N GLY A 47 -7.03 14.47 2.75
CA GLY A 47 -7.55 13.39 3.57
C GLY A 47 -6.46 12.42 4.07
N PRO A 48 -6.81 11.50 4.98
CA PRO A 48 -5.86 10.55 5.52
C PRO A 48 -5.38 9.57 4.44
N GLN A 49 -4.08 9.29 4.42
CA GLN A 49 -3.44 8.35 3.51
C GLN A 49 -2.92 7.15 4.29
N CYS A 50 -3.04 5.95 3.71
CA CYS A 50 -2.54 4.71 4.28
C CYS A 50 -1.51 4.07 3.33
N PHE A 51 -0.39 3.68 3.91
CA PHE A 51 0.66 2.90 3.26
C PHE A 51 1.00 1.71 4.15
N VAL A 52 1.15 0.54 3.54
CA VAL A 52 1.29 -0.76 4.21
C VAL A 52 2.42 -1.55 3.54
N ILE A 53 3.22 -2.24 4.35
CA ILE A 53 4.20 -3.23 3.89
C ILE A 53 3.68 -4.64 4.20
N PRO A 54 3.92 -5.64 3.34
CA PRO A 54 3.52 -7.02 3.63
C PRO A 54 4.35 -7.61 4.78
N GLY A 55 3.72 -8.47 5.56
CA GLY A 55 4.43 -9.36 6.49
C GLY A 55 4.83 -10.68 5.81
N ASN A 56 5.62 -11.50 6.50
CA ASN A 56 6.01 -12.83 6.01
C ASN A 56 4.80 -13.74 5.69
N HIS A 57 3.68 -13.58 6.43
CA HIS A 57 2.46 -14.35 6.17
C HIS A 57 1.78 -13.99 4.87
N ASP A 58 1.88 -12.74 4.41
CA ASP A 58 1.31 -12.30 3.14
C ASP A 58 2.00 -12.95 1.94
N TRP A 59 3.21 -13.48 2.14
CA TRP A 59 3.98 -14.17 1.11
C TRP A 59 3.64 -15.64 0.93
N PHE A 60 2.80 -16.23 1.79
CA PHE A 60 2.44 -17.65 1.71
C PHE A 60 1.64 -18.02 0.46
N ASP A 61 1.00 -17.05 -0.19
CA ASP A 61 0.32 -17.24 -1.48
C ASP A 61 1.07 -16.59 -2.66
N GLY A 62 2.35 -16.26 -2.47
CA GLY A 62 3.13 -15.52 -3.46
C GLY A 62 2.71 -14.05 -3.60
N LEU A 63 2.29 -13.43 -2.48
CA LEU A 63 1.89 -12.02 -2.36
C LEU A 63 0.58 -11.66 -3.09
N GLN A 64 -0.14 -12.63 -3.62
CA GLN A 64 -1.30 -12.40 -4.48
C GLN A 64 -2.44 -11.70 -3.73
N THR A 65 -2.76 -12.15 -2.52
CA THR A 65 -3.81 -11.53 -1.71
C THR A 65 -3.44 -10.11 -1.31
N PHE A 66 -2.19 -9.86 -0.89
CA PHE A 66 -1.73 -8.51 -0.55
C PHE A 66 -1.87 -7.57 -1.75
N MET A 67 -1.41 -7.97 -2.93
CA MET A 67 -1.51 -7.15 -4.13
C MET A 67 -2.97 -6.85 -4.48
N ARG A 68 -3.86 -7.85 -4.38
CA ARG A 68 -5.30 -7.68 -4.61
C ARG A 68 -5.95 -6.68 -3.66
N TYR A 69 -5.66 -6.75 -2.37
CA TYR A 69 -6.36 -5.95 -1.38
C TYR A 69 -5.71 -4.59 -1.11
N ILE A 70 -4.38 -4.50 -1.10
CA ILE A 70 -3.66 -3.26 -0.78
C ILE A 70 -3.32 -2.47 -2.06
N CYS A 71 -2.70 -3.13 -3.04
CA CYS A 71 -2.23 -2.46 -4.25
C CYS A 71 -3.34 -2.24 -5.28
N HIS A 72 -4.36 -3.10 -5.33
CA HIS A 72 -5.45 -2.98 -6.31
C HIS A 72 -6.74 -2.35 -5.74
N ARG A 73 -6.83 -2.04 -4.44
CA ARG A 73 -7.91 -1.19 -3.90
C ARG A 73 -7.40 0.21 -3.67
N SER A 74 -8.30 1.19 -3.69
CA SER A 74 -7.94 2.60 -3.52
C SER A 74 -8.17 3.13 -2.11
N TRP A 75 -8.89 2.39 -1.26
CA TRP A 75 -9.42 2.91 0.00
C TRP A 75 -9.41 1.83 1.09
N LEU A 76 -8.98 2.20 2.30
CA LEU A 76 -9.13 1.42 3.54
C LEU A 76 -10.08 2.20 4.45
N GLY A 77 -11.37 1.91 4.38
CA GLY A 77 -12.37 2.88 4.83
C GLY A 77 -12.17 4.22 4.11
N GLY A 78 -12.23 5.34 4.82
CA GLY A 78 -11.97 6.67 4.25
C GLY A 78 -10.50 7.04 4.09
N TRP A 79 -9.57 6.11 4.30
CA TRP A 79 -8.13 6.34 4.10
C TRP A 79 -7.73 5.99 2.67
N LEU A 80 -7.16 6.95 1.94
CA LEU A 80 -6.67 6.72 0.57
C LEU A 80 -5.45 5.78 0.61
N MET A 81 -5.46 4.72 -0.19
CA MET A 81 -4.32 3.81 -0.40
C MET A 81 -3.72 4.03 -1.80
N PRO A 82 -2.78 4.98 -1.97
CA PRO A 82 -2.24 5.32 -3.28
C PRO A 82 -1.14 4.36 -3.75
N GLN A 83 -0.61 3.50 -2.88
CA GLN A 83 0.50 2.59 -3.22
C GLN A 83 0.10 1.59 -4.33
N ARG A 84 1.03 1.32 -5.24
CA ARG A 84 0.85 0.39 -6.37
C ARG A 84 1.74 -0.85 -6.30
N LYS A 85 2.70 -0.84 -5.38
CA LYS A 85 3.69 -1.89 -5.15
C LYS A 85 3.70 -2.24 -3.66
N SER A 86 4.31 -3.37 -3.33
CA SER A 86 4.49 -3.82 -1.95
C SER A 86 5.53 -3.02 -1.17
N TYR A 87 6.31 -2.21 -1.87
CA TYR A 87 7.28 -1.27 -1.34
C TYR A 87 6.97 0.15 -1.79
N PHE A 88 7.43 1.15 -1.04
CA PHE A 88 7.19 2.56 -1.32
C PHE A 88 8.25 3.47 -0.71
N ALA A 89 8.27 4.72 -1.15
CA ALA A 89 9.02 5.78 -0.51
C ALA A 89 8.16 7.05 -0.42
N LEU A 90 8.16 7.68 0.76
CA LEU A 90 7.43 8.90 1.04
C LEU A 90 8.40 9.99 1.46
N GLN A 91 8.29 11.14 0.80
CA GLN A 91 8.91 12.36 1.28
C GLN A 91 7.91 13.07 2.20
N LEU A 92 8.24 13.12 3.49
CA LEU A 92 7.49 13.88 4.48
C LEU A 92 8.01 15.33 4.55
N PRO A 93 7.25 16.23 5.19
CA PRO A 93 7.73 17.58 5.46
C PRO A 93 9.09 17.58 6.17
N LYS A 94 9.81 18.70 6.03
CA LYS A 94 11.10 18.92 6.71
C LYS A 94 12.20 17.92 6.31
N ARG A 95 12.17 17.46 5.05
CA ARG A 95 13.19 16.57 4.44
C ARG A 95 13.26 15.17 5.06
N TRP A 96 12.22 14.75 5.77
CA TRP A 96 12.11 13.37 6.24
C TRP A 96 11.71 12.44 5.10
N TRP A 97 12.28 11.25 5.11
CA TRP A 97 11.90 10.18 4.20
C TRP A 97 11.47 8.95 4.98
N VAL A 98 10.44 8.28 4.48
CA VAL A 98 10.00 6.96 4.95
C VAL A 98 10.14 5.99 3.79
N PHE A 99 10.87 4.91 4.00
CA PHE A 99 11.01 3.82 3.04
C PHE A 99 10.31 2.59 3.60
N GLY A 100 9.34 2.07 2.86
CA GLY A 100 8.68 0.80 3.15
C GLY A 100 9.25 -0.28 2.24
N LEU A 101 9.88 -1.29 2.82
CA LEU A 101 10.54 -2.37 2.09
C LEU A 101 9.72 -3.65 2.19
N ASP A 102 9.75 -4.44 1.12
CA ASP A 102 9.17 -5.78 1.08
C ASP A 102 10.30 -6.82 1.07
N LEU A 103 10.50 -7.48 2.21
CA LEU A 103 11.61 -8.42 2.43
C LEU A 103 11.22 -9.89 2.23
N ALA A 104 9.98 -10.15 1.81
CA ALA A 104 9.45 -11.48 1.60
C ALA A 104 9.73 -12.46 2.75
N LEU A 105 10.20 -13.66 2.41
CA LEU A 105 10.63 -14.70 3.35
C LEU A 105 12.17 -14.74 3.52
N HIS A 106 12.91 -13.91 2.77
CA HIS A 106 14.36 -14.04 2.62
C HIS A 106 15.14 -12.94 3.35
N GLY A 107 14.47 -11.90 3.84
CA GLY A 107 15.13 -10.80 4.56
C GLY A 107 15.94 -9.87 3.64
N ASP A 108 15.65 -9.87 2.35
CA ASP A 108 16.36 -9.09 1.34
C ASP A 108 15.39 -8.51 0.29
N ILE A 109 15.83 -7.49 -0.43
CA ILE A 109 15.07 -6.85 -1.50
C ILE A 109 15.43 -7.45 -2.87
N ASP A 110 14.44 -7.54 -3.75
CA ASP A 110 14.69 -7.97 -5.12
C ASP A 110 15.38 -6.88 -5.98
N VAL A 111 15.81 -7.26 -7.18
CA VAL A 111 16.50 -6.36 -8.12
C VAL A 111 15.67 -5.14 -8.53
N TYR A 112 14.33 -5.26 -8.57
CA TYR A 112 13.45 -4.15 -8.93
C TYR A 112 13.32 -3.15 -7.80
N GLN A 113 13.22 -3.65 -6.56
CA GLN A 113 13.25 -2.81 -5.34
C GLN A 113 14.60 -2.09 -5.24
N PHE A 114 15.70 -2.82 -5.39
CA PHE A 114 17.04 -2.25 -5.34
C PHE A 114 17.21 -1.11 -6.36
N LYS A 115 16.82 -1.36 -7.62
CA LYS A 115 16.84 -0.36 -8.68
C LYS A 115 16.00 0.86 -8.31
N PHE A 116 14.74 0.65 -7.89
CA PHE A 116 13.82 1.72 -7.53
C PHE A 116 14.37 2.63 -6.42
N PHE A 117 14.89 2.05 -5.34
CA PHE A 117 15.42 2.84 -4.22
C PHE A 117 16.73 3.53 -4.59
N THR A 118 17.61 2.87 -5.35
CA THR A 118 18.87 3.48 -5.79
C THR A 118 18.62 4.69 -6.69
N GLU A 119 17.75 4.57 -7.69
CA GLU A 119 17.37 5.69 -8.58
C GLU A 119 16.76 6.84 -7.76
N LEU A 120 15.84 6.52 -6.85
CA LEU A 120 15.20 7.52 -6.01
C LEU A 120 16.20 8.28 -5.12
N ILE A 121 17.13 7.56 -4.48
CA ILE A 121 18.14 8.14 -3.60
C ILE A 121 19.05 9.07 -4.39
N MET A 122 19.56 8.61 -5.53
CA MET A 122 20.47 9.40 -6.37
C MET A 122 19.80 10.66 -6.94
N GLU A 123 18.52 10.60 -7.27
CA GLU A 123 17.81 11.74 -7.90
C GLU A 123 17.22 12.74 -6.89
N LYS A 124 16.65 12.25 -5.78
CA LYS A 124 15.71 13.04 -4.96
C LYS A 124 16.10 13.19 -3.50
N VAL A 125 16.93 12.30 -2.96
CA VAL A 125 17.39 12.37 -1.58
C VAL A 125 18.70 13.15 -1.56
N LYS A 126 18.66 14.39 -1.07
CA LYS A 126 19.82 15.29 -0.94
C LYS A 126 20.06 15.65 0.52
#